data_AF-A0A6C0UUQ4-F1
#
_entry.id   AF-A0A6C0UUQ4-F1
#
_cell.length_a   1.000
_cell.length_b   1.000
_cell.length_c   1.000
_cell.angle_alpha   90.00
_cell.angle_beta   90.00
_cell.angle_gamma   90.00
#
_symmetry.space_group_name_H-M   'P 1'
#
loop_
_entity.id
_entity.type
_entity.pdbx_description
1 polymer ?
#
loop_
_entity_poly.entity_id
_entity_poly.type
_entity_poly.pdbx_seq_one_letter_code
_entity_poly.pdbx_strand_id
1 'polypeptide(L)' 'MLRALLAAFGLVELLVPDKLVAVMTRLAYEDGGEMTAKPWVTTAARVEGAVLLLVALVGLRGRCGGDGDDSEGDDA' A
#
# COMPACT_ATOMS: atom_id res chain seq x y z
N MET A 1 10.72 6.83 6.85
CA MET A 1 10.15 5.47 6.84
C MET A 1 8.66 5.42 6.49
N LEU A 2 7.73 5.90 7.35
CA LEU A 2 6.26 5.75 7.14
C LEU A 2 5.74 6.17 5.75
N ARG A 3 6.22 7.29 5.19
CA ARG A 3 5.81 7.78 3.86
C ARG A 3 6.24 6.86 2.72
N ALA A 4 7.44 6.28 2.80
CA ALA A 4 7.93 5.32 1.81
C ALA A 4 7.12 4.03 1.87
N LEU A 5 6.75 3.58 3.08
CA LEU A 5 5.85 2.45 3.27
C LEU A 5 4.46 2.72 2.68
N LEU A 6 3.88 3.90 2.92
CA LEU A 6 2.59 4.31 2.33
C LEU A 6 2.66 4.38 0.80
N ALA A 7 3.74 4.92 0.24
CA ALA A 7 3.95 4.98 -1.20
C ALA A 7 4.08 3.57 -1.82
N ALA A 8 4.88 2.70 -1.20
CA ALA A 8 5.05 1.32 -1.65
C ALA A 8 3.73 0.54 -1.55
N PHE A 9 3.02 0.67 -0.43
CA PHE A 9 1.74 0.02 -0.22
C PHE A 9 0.68 0.50 -1.22
N GLY A 10 0.52 1.83 -1.37
CA GLY A 10 -0.39 2.40 -2.35
C GLY A 10 -0.07 2.01 -3.80
N LEU A 11 1.21 1.86 -4.14
CA LEU A 11 1.64 1.40 -5.46
C LEU A 11 1.30 -0.07 -5.71
N VAL A 12 1.56 -0.94 -4.73
CA VAL A 12 1.22 -2.36 -4.81
C VAL A 12 -0.29 -2.53 -4.94
N GLU A 13 -1.07 -1.84 -4.12
CA GLU A 13 -2.54 -1.91 -4.14
C GLU A 13 -3.14 -1.38 -5.46
N LEU A 14 -2.52 -0.36 -6.05
CA LEU A 14 -2.91 0.16 -7.35
C LEU A 14 -2.63 -0.82 -8.50
N LEU A 15 -1.46 -1.49 -8.48
CA LEU A 15 -0.99 -2.37 -9.56
C LEU A 15 -1.62 -3.76 -9.50
N VAL A 16 -1.78 -4.33 -8.31
CA VAL A 16 -2.26 -5.70 -8.10
C VAL A 16 -3.38 -5.78 -7.05
N PRO A 17 -4.49 -5.04 -7.27
CA PRO A 17 -5.62 -4.99 -6.32
C PRO A 17 -6.24 -6.37 -6.10
N ASP A 18 -6.42 -7.17 -7.16
CA ASP A 18 -7.08 -8.48 -7.07
C ASP A 18 -6.30 -9.48 -6.20
N LYS A 19 -4.96 -9.42 -6.26
CA LYS A 19 -4.10 -10.30 -5.45
C LYS A 19 -4.14 -9.90 -3.97
N LEU A 20 -4.12 -8.59 -3.69
CA LEU A 20 -4.18 -8.10 -2.33
C LEU A 20 -5.51 -8.47 -1.68
N VAL A 21 -6.63 -8.19 -2.36
CA VAL A 21 -7.97 -8.54 -1.87
C VAL A 21 -8.08 -10.05 -1.63
N ALA A 22 -7.64 -10.90 -2.56
CA ALA A 22 -7.70 -12.36 -2.38
C ALA A 22 -6.88 -12.85 -1.19
N VAL A 23 -5.68 -12.32 -0.98
CA VAL A 23 -4.83 -12.68 0.17
C VAL A 23 -5.47 -12.23 1.48
N MET A 24 -5.95 -10.98 1.54
CA MET A 24 -6.58 -10.43 2.74
C MET A 24 -7.87 -11.17 3.10
N THR A 25 -8.70 -11.51 2.10
CA THR A 25 -9.90 -12.31 2.30
C THR A 25 -9.56 -13.71 2.82
N ARG A 26 -8.56 -14.39 2.24
CA ARG A 26 -8.11 -15.71 2.71
C ARG A 26 -7.48 -15.68 4.11
N LEU A 27 -6.89 -14.56 4.51
CA LEU A 27 -6.29 -14.39 5.83
C LEU A 27 -7.34 -14.06 6.90
N ALA A 28 -8.34 -13.25 6.55
CA ALA A 28 -9.36 -12.77 7.48
C ALA A 28 -10.50 -13.76 7.73
N TYR A 29 -10.75 -14.66 6.77
CA TYR A 29 -11.88 -15.60 6.82
C TYR A 29 -11.40 -17.04 6.65
N GLU A 30 -11.95 -17.93 7.46
CA GLU A 30 -11.65 -19.37 7.44
C GLU A 30 -11.95 -20.00 6.06
N ASP A 31 -13.05 -19.57 5.42
CA ASP A 31 -13.46 -20.00 4.07
C ASP A 31 -13.10 -18.98 2.98
N GLY A 32 -12.14 -18.09 3.22
CA GLY A 32 -11.84 -16.96 2.31
C GLY A 32 -11.39 -17.35 0.90
N GLY A 33 -11.02 -18.62 0.68
CA GLY A 33 -10.71 -19.15 -0.66
C GLY A 33 -11.93 -19.41 -1.55
N GLU A 34 -13.12 -19.56 -0.98
CA GLU A 34 -14.38 -19.73 -1.72
C GLU A 34 -15.09 -18.39 -1.97
N MET A 35 -14.63 -17.32 -1.32
CA MET A 35 -15.22 -16.00 -1.40
C MET A 35 -14.74 -15.26 -2.66
N THR A 36 -15.70 -14.84 -3.49
CA THR A 36 -15.42 -14.00 -4.67
C THR A 36 -15.70 -12.54 -4.33
N ALA A 37 -14.70 -11.68 -4.45
CA ALA A 37 -14.86 -10.25 -4.28
C ALA A 37 -15.81 -9.68 -5.35
N LYS A 38 -16.68 -8.75 -4.97
CA LYS A 38 -17.55 -8.06 -5.95
C LYS A 38 -16.70 -7.25 -6.93
N PRO A 39 -17.12 -7.09 -8.19
CA PRO A 39 -16.32 -6.40 -9.22
C PRO A 39 -15.92 -4.96 -8.88
N TRP A 40 -16.72 -4.27 -8.05
CA TRP A 40 -16.44 -2.92 -7.60
C TRP A 40 -15.34 -2.85 -6.53
N VAL A 41 -15.02 -3.96 -5.86
CA VAL A 41 -14.01 -4.01 -4.80
C VAL A 41 -12.62 -3.76 -5.36
N THR A 42 -12.30 -4.37 -6.52
CA THR A 42 -11.05 -4.11 -7.23
C THR A 42 -10.91 -2.63 -7.61
N THR A 43 -12.02 -2.00 -8.03
CA THR A 43 -12.04 -0.57 -8.33
C THR A 43 -11.84 0.29 -7.08
N ALA A 44 -12.49 -0.06 -5.96
CA ALA A 44 -12.33 0.64 -4.69
C ALA A 44 -10.89 0.54 -4.17
N ALA A 45 -10.28 -0.65 -4.21
CA ALA A 45 -8.89 -0.87 -3.84
C ALA A 45 -7.93 -0.02 -4.69
N ARG A 46 -8.15 0.05 -6.01
CA ARG A 46 -7.35 0.96 -6.87
C ARG A 46 -7.48 2.43 -6.47
N VAL A 47 -8.68 2.87 -6.11
CA VAL A 47 -8.91 4.26 -5.65
C VAL A 47 -8.18 4.50 -4.32
N GLU A 48 -8.25 3.56 -3.38
CA GLU A 48 -7.53 3.63 -2.11
C GLU A 48 -6.02 3.68 -2.32
N GLY A 49 -5.45 2.78 -3.12
CA GLY A 49 -4.04 2.77 -3.47
C GLY A 49 -3.58 4.07 -4.15
N ALA A 50 -4.40 4.63 -5.05
CA ALA A 50 -4.15 5.93 -5.66
C ALA A 50 -4.17 7.07 -4.63
N VAL A 51 -5.12 7.08 -3.69
CA VAL A 51 -5.19 8.08 -2.62
C VAL A 51 -3.96 7.98 -1.70
N LEU A 52 -3.55 6.78 -1.30
CA LEU A 52 -2.36 6.57 -0.47
C LEU A 52 -1.09 7.03 -1.20
N LEU A 53 -0.94 6.70 -2.48
CA LEU A 53 0.15 7.19 -3.32
C LEU A 53 0.17 8.71 -3.41
N LEU A 54 -0.99 9.34 -3.64
CA LEU A 54 -1.10 10.79 -3.72
C LEU A 54 -0.77 11.46 -2.38
N VAL A 55 -1.27 10.93 -1.26
CA VAL A 55 -0.95 11.44 0.09
C VAL A 55 0.56 11.32 0.35
N ALA A 56 1.17 10.19 0.01
CA ALA A 56 2.61 10.01 0.14
C ALA A 56 3.41 10.99 -0.74
N LEU A 57 2.98 11.20 -1.98
CA LEU A 57 3.63 12.10 -2.94
C LEU A 57 3.46 13.58 -2.58
N VAL A 58 2.27 14.00 -2.15
CA VAL A 58 2.03 15.36 -1.65
C VAL A 58 2.83 15.60 -0.37
N GLY A 59 2.88 14.61 0.52
CA GLY A 59 3.76 14.63 1.69
C GLY A 59 5.26 14.69 1.35
N LEU A 60 5.67 14.15 0.18
CA LEU A 60 7.04 14.22 -0.33
C LEU A 60 7.35 15.57 -0.98
N ARG A 61 6.39 16.19 -1.69
CA ARG A 61 6.55 17.56 -2.25
C ARG A 61 6.73 18.61 -1.15
N GLY A 62 6.13 18.39 0.02
CA GLY A 62 6.41 19.20 1.22
C GLY A 62 7.82 18.97 1.80
N ARG A 63 8.54 17.94 1.35
CA ARG A 63 9.85 17.52 1.85
C ARG A 63 10.97 17.53 0.80
N CYS A 64 10.83 18.26 -0.31
CA CYS A 64 11.99 18.73 -1.08
C CYS A 64 12.84 19.75 -0.27
N GLY A 65 13.04 19.51 1.02
CA GLY A 65 13.78 20.30 1.99
C GLY A 65 14.27 19.47 3.18
N GLY A 66 14.57 18.16 3.00
CA GLY A 66 15.19 17.40 4.10
C GLY A 66 15.49 15.94 3.77
N ASP A 67 16.78 15.72 3.49
CA ASP A 67 17.56 14.48 3.43
C ASP A 67 17.30 13.45 4.53
N GLY A 68 17.83 12.24 4.31
CA GLY A 68 18.27 11.35 5.37
C GLY A 68 17.79 9.92 5.22
N ASP A 69 18.51 9.14 4.41
CA ASP A 69 18.64 7.70 4.64
C ASP A 69 19.49 7.51 5.90
N ASP A 70 18.85 7.22 7.03
CA ASP A 70 19.54 6.73 8.22
C ASP A 70 19.14 5.26 8.43
N SER A 71 19.78 4.40 7.63
CA SER A 71 20.01 3.00 8.04
C SER A 71 21.28 3.01 8.88
N GLU A 72 21.15 3.32 10.16
CA GLU A 72 22.22 3.15 11.13
C GLU A 72 22.26 1.66 11.52
N GLY A 73 23.04 0.90 10.75
CA GLY A 73 23.46 -0.45 11.09
C GLY A 73 24.82 -0.40 11.75
N ASP A 74 24.90 -1.04 12.91
CA ASP A 74 26.07 -1.74 13.46
C ASP A 74 27.32 -0.89 13.76
N ASP A 75 27.50 -0.56 15.05
CA ASP A 75 28.83 -0.34 15.63
C ASP A 75 29.02 -1.29 16.83
N ALA A 76 30.16 -1.98 16.77
CA ALA A 76 30.61 -3.12 17.57
C ALA A 76 31.20 -2.78 18.95
#